data_AF-A0A7Z0K8N5-F1
#
_entry.id   AF-A0A7Z0K8N5-F1
#
_cell.length_a   1.000
_cell.length_b   1.000
_cell.length_c   1.000
_cell.angle_alpha   90.00
_cell.angle_beta   90.00
_cell.angle_gamma   90.00
#
_symmetry.space_group_name_H-M   'P 1'
#
loop_
_entity.id
_entity.type
_entity.pdbx_description
1 polymer ?
#
loop_
_entity_poly.entity_id
_entity_poly.type
_entity_poly.pdbx_seq_one_letter_code
_entity_poly.pdbx_strand_id
1 'polypeptide(L)'
;MTTTVEHAGDPLHPDHEKYLLELGKATYAAAGLAGIAFDVLRIHSGISSSALYSDPLGTLENRLRGSRVDLEGIDEFIELLHDARLLRNDLMHALPVKHGLHRRMRKDLGYVKNFFDVESLRTARKLFESARRTGNRVLYSDDGEAVRRWYTR
;
A
#
# COMPACT_ATOMS: atom_id res chain seq x y z
N MET A 1 -39.62 -8.37 -4.05
CA MET A 1 -38.73 -7.82 -5.08
C MET A 1 -37.42 -7.50 -4.39
N THR A 2 -36.41 -8.34 -4.55
CA THR A 2 -35.04 -8.02 -4.13
C THR A 2 -34.53 -6.95 -5.07
N THR A 3 -34.44 -5.71 -4.59
CA THR A 3 -33.64 -4.68 -5.24
C THR A 3 -32.23 -5.22 -5.35
N THR A 4 -31.82 -5.66 -6.55
CA THR A 4 -30.42 -5.96 -6.84
C THR A 4 -29.67 -4.67 -6.56
N VAL A 5 -28.88 -4.65 -5.49
CA VAL A 5 -27.98 -3.54 -5.20
C VAL A 5 -26.92 -3.56 -6.30
N GLU A 6 -27.08 -2.67 -7.26
CA GLU A 6 -26.06 -2.45 -8.29
C GLU A 6 -24.93 -1.63 -7.64
N HIS A 7 -23.71 -2.08 -7.86
CA HIS A 7 -22.51 -1.44 -7.33
C HIS A 7 -21.66 -0.91 -8.48
N ALA A 8 -20.86 0.12 -8.23
CA ALA A 8 -20.03 0.75 -9.26
C ALA A 8 -19.00 -0.20 -9.91
N GLY A 9 -18.64 -1.30 -9.27
CA GLY A 9 -17.82 -2.34 -9.87
C GLY A 9 -18.52 -3.17 -10.96
N ASP A 10 -19.84 -3.09 -11.09
CA ASP A 10 -20.60 -3.72 -12.19
C ASP A 10 -20.39 -2.94 -13.50
N PRO A 11 -20.01 -3.60 -14.63
CA PRO A 11 -19.82 -2.95 -15.92
C PRO A 11 -21.03 -2.17 -16.45
N LEU A 12 -22.24 -2.51 -16.01
CA LEU A 12 -23.46 -1.82 -16.44
C LEU A 12 -23.82 -0.61 -15.55
N HIS A 13 -23.11 -0.40 -14.44
CA HIS A 13 -23.40 0.69 -13.51
C HIS A 13 -22.95 2.04 -14.09
N PRO A 14 -23.74 3.12 -13.94
CA PRO A 14 -23.40 4.45 -14.50
C PRO A 14 -22.07 5.02 -13.99
N ASP A 15 -21.62 4.63 -12.80
CA ASP A 15 -20.33 5.03 -12.23
C ASP A 15 -19.16 4.06 -12.51
N HIS A 16 -19.32 3.07 -13.40
CA HIS A 16 -18.29 2.06 -13.65
C HIS A 16 -16.94 2.65 -14.12
N GLU A 17 -16.97 3.66 -14.98
CA GLU A 17 -15.76 4.34 -15.42
C GLU A 17 -15.03 5.04 -14.26
N LYS A 18 -15.78 5.68 -13.36
CA LYS A 18 -15.21 6.31 -12.16
C LYS A 18 -14.62 5.26 -11.22
N TYR A 19 -15.26 4.11 -11.11
CA TYR A 19 -14.76 2.96 -10.36
C TYR A 19 -13.42 2.47 -10.92
N LEU A 20 -13.33 2.21 -12.23
CA LEU A 20 -12.08 1.78 -12.87
C LEU A 20 -10.96 2.81 -12.71
N LEU A 21 -11.27 4.10 -12.84
CA LEU A 21 -10.30 5.17 -12.64
C LEU A 21 -9.77 5.17 -11.19
N GLU A 22 -10.65 5.05 -10.20
CA GLU A 22 -10.22 5.04 -8.80
C GLU A 22 -9.47 3.75 -8.44
N LEU A 23 -9.85 2.61 -9.05
CA LEU A 23 -9.12 1.35 -8.90
C LEU A 23 -7.70 1.49 -9.43
N GLY A 24 -7.52 2.04 -10.63
CA GLY A 24 -6.20 2.30 -11.21
C GLY A 24 -5.35 3.21 -10.31
N LYS A 25 -5.92 4.30 -9.78
CA LYS A 25 -5.21 5.18 -8.84
C LYS A 25 -4.83 4.47 -7.54
N ALA A 26 -5.72 3.66 -6.97
CA ALA A 26 -5.45 2.90 -5.75
C ALA A 26 -4.33 1.87 -5.97
N THR A 27 -4.37 1.13 -7.08
CA THR A 27 -3.32 0.16 -7.45
C THR A 27 -1.98 0.84 -7.71
N TYR A 28 -1.97 1.98 -8.39
CA TYR A 28 -0.75 2.77 -8.60
C TYR A 28 -0.16 3.27 -7.26
N ALA A 29 -1.00 3.78 -6.35
CA ALA A 29 -0.56 4.19 -5.03
C ALA A 29 0.01 3.01 -4.22
N ALA A 30 -0.65 1.84 -4.27
CA ALA A 30 -0.19 0.62 -3.61
C ALA A 30 1.16 0.10 -4.12
N ALA A 31 1.47 0.26 -5.41
CA ALA A 31 2.74 -0.17 -6.00
C ALA A 31 3.94 0.59 -5.42
N GLY A 32 3.74 1.87 -5.03
CA GLY A 32 4.80 2.71 -4.48
C GLY A 32 5.21 2.42 -3.03
N LEU A 33 4.45 1.61 -2.28
CA LEU A 33 4.73 1.35 -0.86
C LEU A 33 6.07 0.63 -0.63
N ALA A 34 6.39 -0.36 -1.48
CA ALA A 34 7.61 -1.12 -1.36
C ALA A 34 8.87 -0.28 -1.63
N GLY A 35 8.80 0.65 -2.60
CA GLY A 35 9.91 1.53 -2.93
C GLY A 35 10.36 2.37 -1.73
N ILE A 36 9.41 2.95 -0.99
CA ILE A 36 9.75 3.77 0.17
C ILE A 36 10.39 2.94 1.30
N ALA A 37 9.83 1.78 1.63
CA ALA A 37 10.41 0.90 2.64
C ALA A 37 11.82 0.42 2.24
N PHE A 38 12.00 0.08 0.96
CA PHE A 38 13.28 -0.29 0.37
C PHE A 38 14.31 0.85 0.49
N ASP A 39 13.90 2.08 0.18
CA ASP A 39 14.75 3.26 0.21
C ASP A 39 15.21 3.60 1.63
N VAL A 40 14.31 3.55 2.61
CA VAL A 40 14.67 3.77 4.01
C VAL A 40 15.72 2.75 4.47
N LEU A 41 15.51 1.47 4.19
CA LEU A 41 16.47 0.41 4.58
C LEU A 41 17.84 0.56 3.91
N ARG A 42 17.87 0.89 2.61
CA ARG A 42 19.15 0.96 1.88
C ARG A 42 19.96 2.22 2.22
N ILE A 43 19.27 3.34 2.42
CA ILE A 43 19.92 4.65 2.66
C ILE A 43 20.29 4.79 4.13
N HIS A 44 19.36 4.50 5.04
CA HIS A 44 19.54 4.78 6.47
C HIS A 44 20.04 3.58 7.27
N SER A 45 19.73 2.35 6.85
CA SER A 45 20.29 1.14 7.49
C SER A 45 21.51 0.56 6.74
N GLY A 46 21.88 1.12 5.59
CA GLY A 46 23.03 0.68 4.80
C GLY A 46 22.90 -0.72 4.19
N ILE A 47 21.69 -1.29 4.13
CA ILE A 47 21.48 -2.63 3.56
C ILE A 47 21.66 -2.56 2.04
N SER A 48 22.42 -3.50 1.48
CA SER A 48 22.66 -3.53 0.03
C SER A 48 21.36 -3.76 -0.75
N SER A 49 21.20 -3.05 -1.87
CA SER A 49 20.02 -3.20 -2.73
C SER A 49 19.84 -4.64 -3.24
N SER A 50 20.93 -5.37 -3.49
CA SER A 50 20.91 -6.78 -3.87
C SER A 50 20.22 -7.67 -2.83
N ALA A 51 20.33 -7.34 -1.54
CA ALA A 51 19.70 -8.09 -0.46
C ALA A 51 18.19 -7.77 -0.30
N LEU A 52 17.70 -6.75 -1.00
CA LEU A 52 16.33 -6.23 -0.85
C LEU A 52 15.46 -6.47 -2.10
N TYR A 53 16.03 -6.67 -3.30
CA TYR A 53 15.25 -6.74 -4.55
C TYR A 53 14.19 -7.84 -4.57
N SER A 54 14.46 -8.97 -3.92
CA SER A 54 13.52 -10.08 -3.82
C SER A 54 12.57 -9.99 -2.62
N ASP A 55 12.71 -8.96 -1.78
CA ASP A 55 11.94 -8.88 -0.55
C ASP A 55 10.52 -8.40 -0.83
N PRO A 56 9.49 -9.18 -0.48
CA PRO A 56 8.12 -8.69 -0.52
C PRO A 56 7.91 -7.60 0.54
N LEU A 57 6.87 -6.79 0.37
CA LEU A 57 6.56 -5.67 1.26
C LEU A 57 6.53 -6.05 2.76
N GLY A 58 6.03 -7.26 3.09
CA GLY A 58 6.02 -7.74 4.47
C GLY A 58 7.42 -8.02 5.04
N THR A 59 8.35 -8.50 4.20
CA THR A 59 9.75 -8.69 4.61
C THR A 59 10.43 -7.35 4.81
N LEU A 60 10.19 -6.37 3.92
CA LEU A 60 10.70 -5.01 4.09
C LEU A 60 10.19 -4.36 5.38
N GLU A 61 8.89 -4.50 5.68
CA GLU A 61 8.30 -4.03 6.95
C GLU A 61 8.99 -4.68 8.17
N ASN A 62 9.17 -6.00 8.16
CA ASN A 62 9.83 -6.72 9.25
C ASN A 62 11.28 -6.27 9.45
N ARG A 63 12.01 -6.00 8.35
CA ARG A 63 13.36 -5.44 8.42
C ARG A 63 13.36 -4.04 9.01
N LEU A 64 12.43 -3.17 8.63
CA LEU A 64 12.32 -1.83 9.22
C LEU A 64 12.13 -1.91 10.73
N ARG A 65 11.18 -2.74 11.19
CA ARG A 65 10.95 -3.01 12.62
C ARG A 65 12.21 -3.55 13.33
N GLY A 66 13.00 -4.37 12.66
CA GLY A 66 14.24 -4.94 13.21
C GLY A 66 15.47 -4.02 13.13
N SER A 67 15.47 -3.03 12.23
CA SER A 67 16.64 -2.21 11.88
C SER A 67 17.03 -1.17 12.93
N ARG A 68 16.15 -0.89 13.90
CA ARG A 68 16.33 0.13 14.96
C ARG A 68 16.80 1.48 14.42
N VAL A 69 16.33 1.85 13.23
CA VAL A 69 16.66 3.12 12.58
C VAL A 69 16.07 4.25 13.42
N ASP A 70 16.93 5.10 13.98
CA ASP A 70 16.54 6.27 14.77
C ASP A 70 16.27 7.45 13.83
N LEU A 71 15.08 7.49 13.24
CA LEU A 71 14.61 8.57 12.39
C LEU A 71 13.29 9.11 12.93
N GLU A 72 13.13 10.43 12.93
CA GLU A 72 11.88 11.06 13.32
C GLU A 72 10.72 10.55 12.45
N GLY A 73 9.65 10.09 13.10
CA GLY A 73 8.45 9.58 12.43
C GLY A 73 8.55 8.15 11.88
N ILE A 74 9.64 7.41 12.14
CA ILE A 74 9.81 6.02 11.67
C ILE A 74 8.71 5.09 12.21
N ASP A 75 8.35 5.23 13.48
CA ASP A 75 7.33 4.38 14.11
C ASP A 75 5.94 4.65 13.51
N GLU A 76 5.60 5.92 13.29
CA GLU A 76 4.36 6.32 12.59
C GLU A 76 4.32 5.72 11.17
N PHE A 77 5.45 5.80 10.45
CA PHE A 77 5.55 5.21 9.12
C PHE A 77 5.35 3.70 9.15
N ILE A 78 5.99 2.98 10.08
CA ILE A 78 5.92 1.53 10.18
C ILE A 78 4.49 1.06 10.45
N GLU A 79 3.76 1.73 11.36
CA GLU A 79 2.37 1.40 11.65
C GLU A 79 1.45 1.69 10.44
N LEU A 80 1.61 2.85 9.79
CA LEU A 80 0.87 3.14 8.57
C LEU A 80 1.19 2.17 7.43
N LEU A 81 2.45 1.74 7.31
CA LEU A 81 2.90 0.77 6.31
C LEU A 81 2.28 -0.60 6.56
N HIS A 82 2.12 -0.99 7.83
CA HIS A 82 1.45 -2.23 8.22
C HIS A 82 0.01 -2.26 7.72
N ASP A 83 -0.79 -1.26 8.08
CA ASP A 83 -2.19 -1.14 7.67
C ASP A 83 -2.32 -1.05 6.14
N ALA A 84 -1.46 -0.24 5.51
CA ALA A 84 -1.42 -0.12 4.05
C ALA A 84 -1.05 -1.45 3.38
N ARG A 85 -0.14 -2.24 3.95
CA ARG A 85 0.23 -3.56 3.41
C ARG A 85 -0.93 -4.53 3.50
N LEU A 86 -1.64 -4.59 4.63
CA LEU A 86 -2.80 -5.47 4.79
C LEU A 86 -3.87 -5.14 3.74
N LEU A 87 -4.24 -3.86 3.62
CA LEU A 87 -5.24 -3.43 2.65
C LEU A 87 -4.78 -3.58 1.19
N ARG A 88 -3.49 -3.35 0.91
CA ARG A 88 -2.89 -3.64 -0.40
C ARG A 88 -3.04 -5.12 -0.75
N ASN A 89 -2.73 -6.01 0.18
CA ASN A 89 -2.84 -7.45 -0.06
C ASN A 89 -4.28 -7.85 -0.33
N ASP A 90 -5.24 -7.26 0.37
CA ASP A 90 -6.65 -7.50 0.09
C ASP A 90 -7.04 -7.04 -1.32
N LEU A 91 -6.61 -5.84 -1.72
CA LEU A 91 -6.91 -5.31 -3.05
C LEU A 91 -6.24 -6.11 -4.17
N MET A 92 -4.95 -6.44 -4.03
CA MET A 92 -4.16 -7.13 -5.06
C MET A 92 -4.51 -8.62 -5.20
N HIS A 93 -5.06 -9.23 -4.15
CA HIS A 93 -5.49 -10.64 -4.16
C HIS A 93 -7.01 -10.82 -4.14
N ALA A 94 -7.77 -9.74 -4.37
CA ALA A 94 -9.20 -9.82 -4.57
C ALA A 94 -9.51 -10.48 -5.92
N LEU A 95 -10.58 -11.27 -5.94
CA LEU A 95 -11.09 -11.89 -7.16
C LEU A 95 -12.10 -10.96 -7.83
N PRO A 96 -12.05 -10.79 -9.16
CA PRO A 96 -13.10 -10.10 -9.88
C PRO A 96 -14.39 -10.92 -9.82
N VAL A 97 -15.49 -10.23 -9.49
CA VAL A 97 -16.85 -10.75 -9.47
C VAL A 97 -17.77 -9.74 -10.17
N LYS A 98 -19.04 -10.09 -10.35
CA LYS A 98 -20.02 -9.23 -11.03
C LYS A 98 -20.03 -7.78 -10.53
N HIS A 99 -19.89 -7.58 -9.22
CA HIS A 99 -20.03 -6.26 -8.57
C HIS A 99 -18.71 -5.54 -8.31
N GLY A 100 -17.59 -6.01 -8.86
CA GLY A 100 -16.25 -5.44 -8.63
C GLY A 100 -15.28 -6.46 -8.06
N LEU A 101 -14.53 -6.09 -7.02
CA LEU A 101 -13.51 -6.96 -6.42
C LEU A 101 -13.95 -7.50 -5.06
N HIS A 102 -13.78 -8.81 -4.87
CA HIS A 102 -14.15 -9.52 -3.65
C HIS A 102 -12.98 -10.30 -3.07
N ARG A 103 -12.71 -10.11 -1.77
CA ARG A 103 -11.65 -10.82 -1.05
C ARG A 103 -12.23 -11.58 0.13
N ARG A 104 -11.85 -12.87 0.20
CA ARG A 104 -12.01 -13.76 1.37
C ARG A 104 -10.69 -14.40 1.71
N MET A 105 -10.45 -14.68 2.99
CA MET A 105 -9.29 -15.43 3.42
C MET A 105 -9.69 -16.88 3.72
N ARG A 106 -8.97 -17.86 3.15
CA ARG A 106 -9.26 -19.28 3.44
C ARG A 106 -9.12 -19.62 4.93
N LYS A 107 -8.22 -18.93 5.63
CA LYS A 107 -7.93 -19.13 7.06
C LYS A 107 -8.94 -18.45 7.98
N ASP A 108 -9.73 -17.51 7.48
CA ASP A 108 -10.75 -16.79 8.22
C ASP A 108 -12.00 -16.63 7.35
N LEU A 109 -12.97 -17.53 7.56
CA LEU A 109 -14.21 -17.56 6.79
C LEU A 109 -15.12 -16.35 7.06
N GLY A 110 -14.94 -15.66 8.19
CA GLY A 110 -15.67 -14.43 8.53
C GLY A 110 -15.08 -13.19 7.84
N TYR A 111 -13.83 -13.26 7.39
CA TYR A 111 -13.18 -12.13 6.74
C TYR A 111 -13.69 -11.92 5.31
N VAL A 112 -14.39 -10.81 5.11
CA VAL A 112 -14.87 -10.36 3.81
C VAL A 112 -14.48 -8.91 3.58
N LYS A 113 -13.78 -8.65 2.47
CA LYS A 113 -13.51 -7.30 1.99
C LYS A 113 -14.05 -7.14 0.57
N ASN A 114 -14.88 -6.11 0.38
CA ASN A 114 -15.43 -5.75 -0.93
C ASN A 114 -14.85 -4.41 -1.37
N PHE A 115 -14.46 -4.32 -2.63
CA PHE A 115 -14.16 -3.07 -3.30
C PHE A 115 -15.15 -2.92 -4.45
N PHE A 116 -16.41 -2.69 -4.10
CA PHE A 116 -17.53 -2.65 -5.04
C PHE A 116 -17.90 -1.23 -5.44
N ASP A 117 -17.52 -0.24 -4.64
CA ASP A 117 -17.87 1.16 -4.84
C ASP A 117 -16.61 2.05 -4.92
N VAL A 118 -16.80 3.26 -5.43
CA VAL A 118 -15.72 4.25 -5.61
C VAL A 118 -15.14 4.70 -4.26
N GLU A 119 -15.94 4.74 -3.20
CA GLU A 119 -15.53 5.25 -1.89
C GLU A 119 -14.57 4.30 -1.17
N SER A 120 -14.79 2.99 -1.28
CA SER A 120 -13.92 1.94 -0.77
C SER A 120 -12.52 2.02 -1.39
N LEU A 121 -12.45 2.21 -2.71
CA LEU A 121 -11.20 2.40 -3.45
C LEU A 121 -10.52 3.71 -3.09
N ARG A 122 -11.29 4.80 -2.94
CA ARG A 122 -10.77 6.10 -2.49
C ARG A 122 -10.18 6.03 -1.10
N THR A 123 -10.83 5.30 -0.19
CA THR A 123 -10.34 5.06 1.17
C THR A 123 -9.03 4.28 1.16
N ALA A 124 -8.96 3.21 0.36
CA ALA A 124 -7.71 2.46 0.19
C ALA A 124 -6.58 3.33 -0.37
N ARG A 125 -6.86 4.08 -1.43
CA ARG A 125 -5.90 5.02 -2.03
C ARG A 125 -5.38 6.03 -1.00
N LYS A 126 -6.27 6.67 -0.24
CA LYS A 126 -5.88 7.66 0.78
C LYS A 126 -4.91 7.06 1.82
N LEU A 127 -5.17 5.83 2.26
CA LEU A 127 -4.26 5.14 3.18
C LEU A 127 -2.88 4.91 2.54
N PHE A 128 -2.84 4.40 1.31
CA PHE A 128 -1.58 4.17 0.59
C PHE A 128 -0.81 5.48 0.34
N GLU A 129 -1.50 6.55 -0.06
CA GLU A 129 -0.90 7.88 -0.24
C GLU A 129 -0.39 8.45 1.09
N SER A 130 -1.10 8.24 2.20
CA SER A 130 -0.68 8.67 3.53
C SER A 130 0.61 7.95 3.95
N ALA A 131 0.64 6.62 3.86
CA ALA A 131 1.82 5.84 4.18
C ALA A 131 3.03 6.25 3.33
N ARG A 132 2.84 6.47 2.01
CA ARG A 132 3.91 6.98 1.14
C ARG A 132 4.39 8.37 1.53
N ARG A 133 3.48 9.29 1.88
CA ARG A 133 3.85 10.64 2.30
C ARG A 133 4.62 10.61 3.61
N THR A 134 4.18 9.82 4.59
CA THR A 134 4.90 9.65 5.87
C THR A 134 6.27 9.02 5.64
N GLY A 135 6.37 7.95 4.87
CA GLY A 135 7.66 7.33 4.57
C GLY A 135 8.61 8.24 3.78
N ASN A 136 8.09 9.12 2.90
CA ASN A 136 8.91 10.17 2.29
C ASN A 136 9.42 11.18 3.32
N ARG A 137 8.58 11.61 4.28
CA ARG A 137 9.04 12.50 5.37
C ARG A 137 10.18 11.85 6.16
N VAL A 138 10.05 10.56 6.47
CA VAL A 138 11.11 9.78 7.15
C VAL A 138 12.37 9.68 6.28
N LEU A 139 12.23 9.35 4.98
CA LEU A 139 13.35 9.19 4.07
C LEU A 139 14.20 10.46 3.95
N TYR A 140 13.56 11.63 4.02
CA TYR A 140 14.17 12.95 3.89
C TYR A 140 14.20 13.73 5.22
N SER A 141 14.17 13.06 6.37
CA SER A 141 14.11 13.73 7.69
C SER A 141 15.34 14.58 8.00
N ASP A 142 16.47 14.33 7.32
CA ASP A 142 17.72 15.08 7.44
C ASP A 142 17.93 16.08 6.29
N ASP A 143 16.84 16.67 5.80
CA ASP A 143 16.81 17.53 4.60
C ASP A 143 17.42 16.86 3.35
N GLY A 144 17.42 15.50 3.34
CA GLY A 144 17.95 14.67 2.27
C GLY A 144 19.47 14.54 2.24
N GLU A 145 20.17 14.85 3.32
CA GLU A 145 21.63 14.69 3.40
C GLU A 145 22.04 13.23 3.19
N ALA A 146 21.37 12.28 3.85
CA ALA A 146 21.63 10.85 3.70
C ALA A 146 21.44 10.38 2.25
N VAL A 147 20.38 10.86 1.58
CA VAL A 147 20.12 10.54 0.18
C VAL A 147 21.23 11.09 -0.73
N ARG A 148 21.65 12.34 -0.51
CA ARG A 148 22.76 12.94 -1.26
C ARG A 148 24.06 12.16 -1.06
N ARG A 149 24.41 11.83 0.19
CA ARG A 149 25.59 11.02 0.52
C ARG A 149 25.54 9.64 -0.12
N TRP A 150 24.37 9.01 -0.16
CA TRP A 150 24.18 7.72 -0.81
C TRP A 150 24.41 7.80 -2.33
N TYR A 151 23.97 8.87 -3.00
CA TYR A 151 24.14 9.06 -4.45
C TYR A 151 25.60 9.32 -4.86
N THR A 152 26.40 9.91 -3.98
CA THR A 152 27.81 10.23 -4.23
C THR A 152 28.79 9.13 -3.84
N ARG A 153 28.30 7.99 -3.31
CA ARG A 153 29.09 6.80 -2.99
C ARG A 153 29.28 5.93 -4.24
#